data_AF-R1GPM9-F1
#
_entry.id   AF-R1GPM9-F1
#
_cell.length_a   1.000
_cell.length_b   1.000
_cell.length_c   1.000
_cell.angle_alpha   90.00
_cell.angle_beta   90.00
_cell.angle_gamma   90.00
#
_symmetry.space_group_name_H-M   'P 1'
#
loop_
_entity.id
_entity.type
_entity.pdbx_description
1 polymer ?
#
loop_
_entity_poly.entity_id
_entity_poly.type
_entity_poly.pdbx_seq_one_letter_code
_entity_poly.pdbx_strand_id
1 'polypeptide(L)'
;MFSLVKNVDAIVMHYAYRYKPELTSSLPRKIIPVQGYTPEQVFVALSQLANRIDQLADDYGIDLVERVTREKAQAIPAEVFLLAGSCLDTIAATLSVMEPENSFGDFYSNRTYQRPKTPSDVYAMVDLIDRKLIVLLSE
;
A
#
# COMPACT_ATOMS: atom_id res chain seq x y z
N MET A 1 -7.19 3.81 8.94
CA MET A 1 -6.58 4.33 7.70
C MET A 1 -5.05 4.27 7.76
N PHE A 2 -4.39 5.04 8.64
CA PHE A 2 -2.92 4.97 8.75
C PHE A 2 -2.39 3.57 9.13
N SER A 3 -3.16 2.82 9.93
CA SER A 3 -2.90 1.40 10.23
C SER A 3 -2.85 0.52 8.97
N LEU A 4 -3.85 0.64 8.09
CA LEU A 4 -3.91 -0.13 6.84
C LEU A 4 -2.73 0.19 5.93
N VAL A 5 -2.39 1.46 5.75
CA VAL A 5 -1.24 1.83 4.91
C VAL A 5 0.08 1.29 5.47
N LYS A 6 0.24 1.21 6.80
CA LYS A 6 1.41 0.51 7.37
C LYS A 6 1.39 -1.00 7.19
N ASN A 7 0.22 -1.62 7.11
CA ASN A 7 0.11 -3.04 6.80
C ASN A 7 0.55 -3.30 5.36
N VAL A 8 0.14 -2.41 4.44
CA VAL A 8 0.64 -2.40 3.05
C VAL A 8 2.16 -2.26 3.03
N ASP A 9 2.74 -1.36 3.83
CA ASP A 9 4.20 -1.26 3.91
C ASP A 9 4.87 -2.53 4.43
N ALA A 10 4.32 -3.13 5.49
CA ALA A 10 4.87 -4.34 6.09
C ALA A 10 4.86 -5.52 5.11
N ILE A 11 3.77 -5.70 4.36
CA ILE A 11 3.66 -6.78 3.39
C ILE A 11 4.56 -6.56 2.16
N VAL A 12 4.73 -5.30 1.72
CA VAL A 12 5.70 -4.93 0.67
C VAL A 12 7.13 -5.20 1.11
N MET A 13 7.48 -4.91 2.37
CA MET A 13 8.79 -5.24 2.91
C MET A 13 9.00 -6.75 3.01
N HIS A 14 7.99 -7.52 3.44
CA HIS A 14 8.06 -8.99 3.44
C HIS A 14 8.36 -9.54 2.04
N TYR A 15 7.62 -9.07 1.03
CA TYR A 15 7.89 -9.40 -0.36
C TYR A 15 9.34 -9.09 -0.76
N ALA A 16 9.81 -7.87 -0.48
CA ALA A 16 11.18 -7.47 -0.81
C ALA A 16 12.24 -8.38 -0.15
N TYR A 17 12.13 -8.64 1.15
CA TYR A 17 13.09 -9.48 1.87
C TYR A 17 13.12 -10.92 1.34
N ARG A 18 11.97 -11.43 0.89
CA ARG A 18 11.84 -12.83 0.49
C ARG A 18 12.22 -13.06 -0.97
N TYR A 19 11.82 -12.16 -1.88
CA TYR A 19 11.91 -12.36 -3.32
C TYR A 19 12.89 -11.44 -4.04
N LYS A 20 13.26 -10.31 -3.41
CA LYS A 20 14.22 -9.32 -3.94
C LYS A 20 15.27 -8.92 -2.89
N PRO A 21 15.94 -9.88 -2.22
CA PRO A 21 16.83 -9.59 -1.10
C PRO A 21 17.97 -8.63 -1.47
N GLU A 22 18.49 -8.71 -2.70
CA GLU A 22 19.51 -7.83 -3.25
C GLU A 22 19.07 -6.36 -3.30
N LEU A 23 17.79 -6.10 -3.60
CA LEU A 23 17.23 -4.75 -3.67
C LEU A 23 16.85 -4.19 -2.28
N THR A 24 16.78 -5.02 -1.25
CA THR A 24 16.24 -4.58 0.05
C THR A 24 17.10 -3.50 0.73
N SER A 25 18.40 -3.46 0.41
CA SER A 25 19.32 -2.42 0.90
C SER A 25 19.13 -1.07 0.21
N SER A 26 18.64 -1.04 -1.03
CA SER A 26 18.43 0.18 -1.82
C SER A 26 17.03 0.79 -1.64
N LEU A 27 16.12 0.07 -0.98
CA LEU A 27 14.75 0.55 -0.75
C LEU A 27 14.73 1.87 0.04
N PRO A 28 13.90 2.84 -0.41
CA PRO A 28 13.65 4.06 0.35
C PRO A 28 13.15 3.76 1.77
N ARG A 29 13.75 4.42 2.78
CA ARG A 29 13.36 4.27 4.20
C ARG A 29 12.87 5.56 4.85
N LYS A 30 13.11 6.71 4.21
CA LYS A 30 12.80 8.03 4.76
C LYS A 30 11.45 8.52 4.24
N ILE A 31 10.56 8.83 5.17
CA ILE A 31 9.32 9.57 4.91
C ILE A 31 9.69 11.01 4.53
N ILE A 32 9.11 11.50 3.44
CA ILE A 32 9.23 12.90 3.03
C ILE A 32 8.00 13.64 3.61
N PRO A 33 8.18 14.53 4.59
CA PRO A 33 7.05 15.19 5.23
C PRO A 33 6.38 16.16 4.25
N VAL A 34 5.05 16.14 4.25
CA VAL A 34 4.20 17.10 3.51
C VAL A 34 3.21 17.76 4.47
N GLN A 35 2.65 18.90 4.08
CA GLN A 35 1.66 19.64 4.88
C GLN A 35 0.52 20.15 4.01
N GLY A 36 -0.65 20.33 4.63
CA GLY A 36 -1.84 20.88 3.96
C GLY A 36 -2.56 19.90 3.02
N TYR A 37 -2.27 18.60 3.13
CA TYR A 37 -2.90 17.60 2.28
C TYR A 37 -4.28 17.22 2.82
N THR A 38 -5.16 16.89 1.90
CA THR A 38 -6.55 16.50 2.10
C THR A 38 -6.73 15.03 1.70
N PRO A 39 -7.88 14.40 2.03
CA PRO A 39 -8.17 13.03 1.58
C PRO A 39 -8.09 12.86 0.06
N GLU A 40 -8.37 13.90 -0.75
CA GLU A 40 -8.22 13.87 -2.21
C GLU A 40 -6.79 13.52 -2.63
N GLN A 41 -5.78 14.22 -2.08
CA GLN A 41 -4.40 13.94 -2.44
C GLN A 41 -3.98 12.54 -2.01
N VAL A 42 -4.48 12.04 -0.88
CA VAL A 42 -4.22 10.67 -0.43
C VAL A 42 -4.86 9.66 -1.38
N PHE A 43 -6.11 9.90 -1.82
CA PHE A 43 -6.81 9.03 -2.76
C PHE A 43 -6.08 8.93 -4.10
N VAL A 44 -5.61 10.06 -4.63
CA VAL A 44 -4.83 10.09 -5.89
C VAL A 44 -3.53 9.30 -5.73
N ALA A 45 -2.80 9.50 -4.63
CA ALA A 45 -1.56 8.74 -4.36
C ALA A 45 -1.83 7.23 -4.20
N LEU A 46 -2.92 6.85 -3.52
CA LEU A 46 -3.32 5.45 -3.40
C LEU A 46 -3.71 4.84 -4.74
N SER A 47 -4.32 5.62 -5.63
CA SER A 47 -4.66 5.15 -6.98
C SER A 47 -3.41 4.86 -7.81
N GLN A 48 -2.36 5.69 -7.66
CA GLN A 48 -1.07 5.43 -8.28
C GLN A 48 -0.41 4.17 -7.70
N LEU A 49 -0.44 4.04 -6.38
CA LEU A 49 0.05 2.84 -5.70
C LEU A 49 -0.71 1.57 -6.17
N ALA A 50 -2.04 1.66 -6.29
CA ALA A 50 -2.88 0.56 -6.79
C ALA A 50 -2.46 0.12 -8.19
N ASN A 51 -2.13 1.05 -9.10
CA ASN A 51 -1.64 0.68 -10.44
C ASN A 51 -0.31 -0.10 -10.39
N ARG A 52 0.56 0.15 -9.40
CA ARG A 52 1.80 -0.64 -9.23
C ARG A 52 1.53 -2.01 -8.63
N ILE A 53 0.57 -2.08 -7.71
CA ILE A 53 0.12 -3.36 -7.15
C ILE A 53 -0.53 -4.20 -8.24
N ASP A 54 -1.30 -3.60 -9.14
CA ASP A 54 -1.87 -4.29 -10.30
C ASP A 54 -0.79 -4.89 -11.19
N GLN A 55 0.31 -4.18 -11.44
CA GLN A 55 1.44 -4.73 -12.19
C GLN A 55 1.99 -6.00 -11.51
N LEU A 56 2.19 -5.94 -10.19
CA LEU A 56 2.61 -7.10 -9.42
C LEU A 56 1.56 -8.22 -9.45
N ALA A 57 0.27 -7.91 -9.35
CA ALA A 57 -0.82 -8.90 -9.37
C ALA A 57 -0.93 -9.61 -10.73
N ASP A 58 -0.79 -8.87 -11.83
CA ASP A 58 -0.86 -9.39 -13.19
C ASP A 58 0.25 -10.41 -13.47
N ASP A 59 1.47 -10.15 -12.98
CA ASP A 59 2.62 -11.08 -13.07
C ASP A 59 2.32 -12.47 -12.47
N TYR A 60 1.38 -12.55 -11.52
CA TYR A 60 0.97 -13.78 -10.84
C TYR A 60 -0.48 -14.22 -11.17
N GLY A 61 -1.14 -13.57 -12.12
CA GLY A 61 -2.51 -13.93 -12.56
C GLY A 61 -3.58 -13.72 -11.49
N ILE A 62 -3.41 -12.71 -10.62
CA ILE A 62 -4.35 -12.36 -9.56
C ILE A 62 -5.27 -11.23 -10.03
N ASP A 63 -6.50 -11.21 -9.53
CA ASP A 63 -7.41 -10.09 -9.75
C ASP A 63 -6.78 -8.76 -9.32
N LEU A 64 -6.92 -7.75 -10.17
CA LEU A 64 -6.42 -6.40 -9.95
C LEU A 64 -7.11 -5.75 -8.74
N VAL A 65 -6.48 -4.70 -8.18
CA VAL A 65 -7.03 -3.96 -7.04
C VAL A 65 -8.44 -3.44 -7.35
N GLU A 66 -9.41 -3.76 -6.50
CA GLU A 66 -10.77 -3.24 -6.64
C GLU A 66 -10.76 -1.71 -6.54
N ARG A 67 -11.22 -1.04 -7.61
CA ARG A 67 -11.27 0.42 -7.65
C ARG A 67 -12.50 0.95 -6.93
N VAL A 68 -12.31 1.99 -6.12
CA VAL A 68 -13.39 2.65 -5.40
C VAL A 68 -14.10 3.66 -6.31
N THR A 69 -15.40 3.46 -6.51
CA THR A 69 -16.24 4.44 -7.22
C THR A 69 -16.51 5.63 -6.31
N ARG A 70 -16.28 6.83 -6.84
CA ARG A 70 -16.43 8.08 -6.09
C ARG A 70 -17.89 8.49 -6.01
N GLU A 71 -18.36 8.84 -4.82
CA GLU A 71 -19.71 9.42 -4.64
C GLU A 71 -19.75 10.91 -4.99
N LYS A 72 -18.61 11.60 -4.80
CA LYS A 72 -18.47 13.06 -4.97
C LYS A 72 -17.19 13.42 -5.72
N ALA A 73 -17.15 14.67 -6.19
CA ALA A 73 -16.00 15.24 -6.89
C ALA A 73 -14.72 15.34 -6.03
N GLN A 74 -14.84 15.33 -4.69
CA GLN A 74 -13.72 15.28 -3.76
C GLN A 74 -13.80 14.02 -2.91
N ALA A 75 -12.66 13.38 -2.68
CA ALA A 75 -12.59 12.10 -2.01
C ALA A 75 -12.83 12.30 -0.53
N ILE A 76 -13.54 11.35 0.07
CA ILE A 76 -13.79 11.33 1.51
C ILE A 76 -12.88 10.32 2.20
N PRO A 77 -12.62 10.44 3.52
CA PRO A 77 -11.78 9.51 4.25
C PRO A 77 -12.22 8.04 4.14
N ALA A 78 -13.51 7.78 3.97
CA ALA A 78 -14.03 6.42 3.79
C ALA A 78 -13.56 5.79 2.46
N GLU A 79 -13.57 6.55 1.36
CA GLU A 79 -13.09 6.08 0.05
C GLU A 79 -11.58 5.81 0.08
N VAL A 80 -10.81 6.68 0.76
CA VAL A 80 -9.38 6.47 1.00
C VAL A 80 -9.12 5.20 1.82
N PHE A 81 -9.95 4.95 2.84
CA PHE A 81 -9.86 3.75 3.65
C PHE A 81 -10.15 2.49 2.86
N LEU A 82 -11.21 2.49 2.04
CA LEU A 82 -11.60 1.37 1.20
C LEU A 82 -10.50 1.04 0.19
N LEU A 83 -9.99 2.04 -0.54
CA LEU A 83 -8.93 1.82 -1.54
C LEU A 83 -7.64 1.28 -0.90
N ALA A 84 -7.26 1.78 0.28
CA ALA A 84 -6.12 1.24 1.02
C ALA A 84 -6.33 -0.22 1.46
N GLY A 85 -7.58 -0.59 1.78
CA GLY A 85 -7.97 -1.98 2.06
C GLY A 85 -7.81 -2.86 0.83
N SER A 86 -8.39 -2.47 -0.31
CA SER A 86 -8.27 -3.19 -1.58
C SER A 86 -6.80 -3.39 -1.99
N CYS A 87 -5.94 -2.37 -1.82
CA CYS A 87 -4.50 -2.52 -2.05
C CYS A 87 -3.86 -3.60 -1.18
N LEU A 88 -4.20 -3.65 0.11
CA LEU A 88 -3.68 -4.66 1.04
C LEU A 88 -4.16 -6.05 0.66
N ASP A 89 -5.44 -6.19 0.35
CA ASP A 89 -6.08 -7.46 -0.01
C ASP A 89 -5.44 -8.05 -1.27
N THR A 90 -5.21 -7.23 -2.30
CA THR A 90 -4.56 -7.71 -3.53
C THR A 90 -3.12 -8.16 -3.28
N ILE A 91 -2.29 -7.39 -2.54
CA ILE A 91 -0.91 -7.85 -2.25
C ILE A 91 -0.94 -9.14 -1.41
N ALA A 92 -1.85 -9.25 -0.44
CA ALA A 92 -1.98 -10.45 0.36
C ALA A 92 -2.42 -11.66 -0.48
N ALA A 93 -3.32 -11.47 -1.45
CA ALA A 93 -3.71 -12.49 -2.40
C ALA A 93 -2.53 -12.91 -3.29
N THR A 94 -1.75 -11.96 -3.81
CA THR A 94 -0.53 -12.25 -4.57
C THR A 94 0.45 -13.08 -3.77
N LEU A 95 0.76 -12.67 -2.53
CA LEU A 95 1.67 -13.45 -1.68
C LEU A 95 1.11 -14.81 -1.29
N SER A 96 -0.21 -14.96 -1.17
CA SER A 96 -0.84 -16.26 -0.88
C SER A 96 -0.65 -17.25 -2.04
N VAL A 97 -0.57 -16.78 -3.28
CA VAL A 97 -0.22 -17.63 -4.43
C VAL A 97 1.27 -17.95 -4.47
N MET A 98 2.13 -17.03 -4.05
CA MET A 98 3.57 -17.24 -3.96
C MET A 98 3.98 -18.16 -2.80
N GLU A 99 3.24 -18.11 -1.69
CA GLU A 99 3.51 -18.83 -0.43
C GLU A 99 2.24 -19.54 0.08
N PRO A 100 1.76 -20.60 -0.59
CA PRO A 100 0.46 -21.22 -0.28
C PRO A 100 0.38 -21.84 1.12
N GLU A 101 1.52 -22.13 1.75
CA GLU A 101 1.61 -22.70 3.10
C GLU A 101 1.66 -21.63 4.20
N ASN A 102 1.71 -20.34 3.85
CA ASN A 102 1.79 -19.24 4.80
C ASN A 102 0.45 -18.49 4.93
N SER A 103 0.22 -17.89 6.10
CA SER A 103 -0.93 -17.03 6.36
C SER A 103 -0.52 -15.56 6.39
N PHE A 104 -1.26 -14.73 5.66
CA PHE A 104 -1.05 -13.28 5.60
C PHE A 104 -2.04 -12.49 6.47
N GLY A 105 -2.87 -13.19 7.26
CA GLY A 105 -3.84 -12.58 8.18
C GLY A 105 -3.19 -11.70 9.26
N ASP A 106 -1.95 -12.00 9.63
CA ASP A 106 -1.20 -11.24 10.64
C ASP A 106 -0.90 -9.81 10.18
N PHE A 107 -0.82 -9.56 8.86
CA PHE A 107 -0.65 -8.21 8.35
C PHE A 107 -1.86 -7.31 8.65
N TYR A 108 -3.04 -7.85 8.97
CA TYR A 108 -4.22 -7.06 9.36
C TYR A 108 -4.24 -6.68 10.85
N SER A 109 -3.27 -7.15 11.64
CA SER A 109 -3.32 -7.07 13.12
C SER A 109 -2.84 -5.74 13.72
N ASN A 110 -2.20 -4.84 12.96
CA ASN A 110 -1.78 -3.53 13.51
C ASN A 110 -2.98 -2.61 13.79
N ARG A 111 -3.50 -2.66 15.02
CA ARG A 111 -4.72 -1.91 15.41
C ARG A 111 -4.48 -0.73 16.33
N THR A 112 -3.30 -0.55 16.91
CA THR A 112 -3.08 0.44 17.98
C THR A 112 -2.21 1.62 17.56
N TYR A 113 -2.81 2.82 17.59
CA TYR A 113 -2.09 4.10 17.51
C TYR A 113 -2.49 5.00 18.67
N GLN A 114 -1.47 5.59 19.31
CA GLN A 114 -1.64 6.53 20.41
C GLN A 114 -1.86 7.98 19.95
N ARG A 115 -1.65 8.30 18.65
CA ARG A 115 -1.79 9.67 18.13
C ARG A 115 -2.63 9.70 16.85
N PRO A 116 -3.56 10.66 16.72
CA PRO A 116 -4.30 10.88 15.48
C PRO A 116 -3.34 11.24 14.36
N LYS A 117 -3.60 10.71 13.17
CA LYS A 117 -2.78 10.92 11.97
C LYS A 117 -3.55 11.76 10.96
N THR A 118 -2.86 12.73 10.37
CA THR A 118 -3.42 13.65 9.38
C THR A 118 -3.39 13.02 7.98
N PRO A 119 -4.17 13.53 7.00
CA PRO A 119 -4.04 13.09 5.62
C PRO A 119 -2.61 13.28 5.08
N SER A 120 -1.90 14.32 5.50
CA SER A 120 -0.49 14.53 5.17
C SER A 120 0.41 13.38 5.65
N ASP A 121 0.19 12.87 6.87
CA ASP A 121 0.92 11.70 7.37
C ASP A 121 0.65 10.45 6.52
N VAL A 122 -0.62 10.25 6.14
CA VAL A 122 -1.03 9.09 5.34
C VAL A 122 -0.45 9.17 3.94
N TYR A 123 -0.53 10.33 3.28
CA TYR A 123 0.09 10.58 1.99
C TYR A 123 1.60 10.26 2.02
N ALA A 124 2.32 10.80 3.01
CA ALA A 124 3.77 10.61 3.10
C ALA A 124 4.16 9.14 3.28
N MET A 125 3.29 8.33 3.89
CA MET A 125 3.46 6.88 3.98
C MET A 125 3.15 6.18 2.66
N VAL A 126 2.06 6.56 1.96
CA VAL A 126 1.71 6.01 0.64
C VAL A 126 2.82 6.29 -0.37
N ASP A 127 3.35 7.52 -0.41
CA ASP A 127 4.48 7.91 -1.25
C ASP A 127 5.74 7.08 -0.97
N LEU A 128 6.03 6.78 0.31
CA LEU A 128 7.15 5.92 0.66
C LEU A 128 7.00 4.52 0.08
N ILE A 129 5.80 3.94 0.18
CA ILE A 129 5.50 2.60 -0.34
C ILE A 129 5.58 2.60 -1.87
N ASP A 130 5.01 3.62 -2.53
CA ASP A 130 5.05 3.76 -3.99
C ASP A 130 6.51 3.75 -4.49
N ARG A 131 7.37 4.55 -3.86
CA ARG A 131 8.80 4.59 -4.19
C ARG A 131 9.53 3.27 -3.94
N LYS A 132 9.09 2.45 -2.98
CA LYS A 132 9.63 1.09 -2.80
C LYS A 132 9.21 0.18 -3.94
N LEU A 133 7.93 0.18 -4.31
CA LEU A 133 7.43 -0.63 -5.42
C LEU A 133 8.05 -0.22 -6.75
N ILE A 134 8.33 1.06 -7.00
CA ILE A 134 9.12 1.49 -8.16
C ILE A 134 10.43 0.72 -8.22
N VAL A 135 11.22 0.71 -7.14
CA VAL A 135 12.52 0.03 -7.12
C VAL A 135 12.34 -1.48 -7.32
N LEU A 136 11.32 -2.09 -6.71
CA LEU A 136 11.09 -3.54 -6.77
C LEU A 136 10.57 -4.03 -8.13
N LEU A 137 9.91 -3.16 -8.90
CA LEU A 137 9.25 -3.50 -10.18
C LEU A 137 9.99 -2.92 -11.41
N SER A 138 11.11 -2.21 -11.24
CA SER A 138 11.89 -1.63 -12.35
C SER A 138 12.87 -2.61 -13.01
N GLU A 139 12.67 -3.92 -12.84
CA GLU A 139 13.48 -4.99 -13.45
C GLU A 139 12.80 -5.60 -14.68
#